data_AF-A0AAE5EVV6-F1
#
_entry.id   AF-A0AAE5EVV6-F1
#
_cell.length_a   1.000
_cell.length_b   1.000
_cell.length_c   1.000
_cell.angle_alpha   90.00
_cell.angle_beta   90.00
_cell.angle_gamma   90.00
#
_symmetry.space_group_name_H-M   'P 1'
#
loop_
_entity.id
_entity.type
_entity.pdbx_description
1 polymer ?
#
loop_
_entity_poly.entity_id
_entity_poly.type
_entity_poly.pdbx_seq_one_letter_code
_entity_poly.pdbx_strand_id
1 'polypeptide(L)'
;MKWHSINITIAAALLITLPYGVNSAHCDAESWNRALKLQQELDQKYNFHATRFNQFLQIHQAQPFLYQEFTADELHELWQSDNHTFHRHMQTQAEASSVVISRINEEKRLLDPLVNQANAMEKRWLSISKHCKQSGSQSNVISGWQYSQVNQAMRKDIESLISKLTILEGRYRKEVEALENAKPKPQD
;
A
#
# COMPACT_ATOMS: atom_id res chain seq x y z
N MET A 1 22.02 -43.87 -68.04
CA MET A 1 21.29 -42.72 -67.47
C MET A 1 19.92 -43.18 -66.99
N LYS A 2 19.76 -43.40 -65.69
CA LYS A 2 18.44 -43.38 -65.02
C LYS A 2 18.67 -42.75 -63.65
N TRP A 3 17.93 -41.66 -63.42
CA TRP A 3 18.09 -40.69 -62.36
C TRP A 3 16.83 -40.76 -61.49
N HIS A 4 17.03 -40.90 -60.16
CA HIS A 4 16.12 -40.61 -59.05
C HIS A 4 14.75 -41.37 -59.00
N SER A 5 14.16 -41.67 -57.84
CA SER A 5 14.13 -40.92 -56.59
C SER A 5 14.17 -41.81 -55.34
N ILE A 6 14.87 -41.31 -54.33
CA ILE A 6 14.81 -41.79 -52.96
C ILE A 6 13.64 -41.04 -52.30
N ASN A 7 12.61 -41.75 -51.86
CA ASN A 7 11.52 -41.17 -51.09
C ASN A 7 12.01 -40.92 -49.65
N ILE A 8 12.47 -39.70 -49.38
CA ILE A 8 12.73 -39.23 -48.02
C ILE A 8 11.39 -38.94 -47.37
N THR A 9 10.95 -39.85 -46.51
CA THR A 9 9.79 -39.63 -45.64
C THR A 9 10.19 -38.59 -44.59
N ILE A 10 9.78 -37.34 -44.79
CA ILE A 10 9.94 -36.29 -43.79
C ILE A 10 8.91 -36.59 -42.69
N ALA A 11 9.36 -37.27 -41.62
CA ALA A 11 8.63 -37.29 -40.37
C ALA A 11 8.61 -35.86 -39.83
N ALA A 12 7.49 -35.17 -40.03
CA ALA A 12 7.21 -33.94 -39.32
C ALA A 12 7.09 -34.27 -37.83
N ALA A 13 8.22 -34.26 -37.13
CA ALA A 13 8.23 -34.14 -35.68
C ALA A 13 7.65 -32.76 -35.37
N LEU A 14 6.32 -32.72 -35.18
CA LEU A 14 5.64 -31.65 -34.47
C LEU A 14 6.21 -31.65 -33.05
N LEU A 15 7.33 -30.94 -32.89
CA LEU A 15 7.78 -30.44 -31.60
C LEU A 15 6.71 -29.46 -31.15
N ILE A 16 5.68 -30.01 -30.49
CA ILE A 16 4.84 -29.25 -29.58
C ILE A 16 5.79 -28.84 -28.45
N THR A 17 6.55 -27.78 -28.66
CA THR A 17 7.18 -27.05 -27.58
C THR A 17 6.02 -26.51 -26.75
N LEU A 18 5.61 -27.28 -25.74
CA LEU A 18 4.72 -26.80 -24.69
C LEU A 18 5.28 -25.46 -24.24
N PRO A 19 4.49 -24.37 -24.26
CA PRO A 19 4.98 -23.08 -23.83
C PRO A 19 5.41 -23.22 -22.37
N TYR A 20 6.71 -23.07 -22.15
CA TYR A 20 7.31 -23.10 -20.83
C TYR A 20 6.59 -22.09 -19.93
N GLY A 21 5.96 -22.61 -18.87
CA GLY A 21 5.59 -21.85 -17.67
C GLY A 21 4.66 -20.66 -17.87
N VAL A 22 3.51 -20.85 -18.55
CA VAL A 22 2.37 -19.99 -18.22
C VAL A 22 2.00 -20.33 -16.78
N ASN A 23 2.07 -19.36 -15.85
CA ASN A 23 1.59 -19.51 -14.48
C ASN A 23 0.05 -19.66 -14.48
N SER A 24 -0.45 -20.79 -14.98
CA SER A 24 -1.86 -21.13 -14.95
C SER A 24 -2.23 -21.54 -13.53
N ALA A 25 -3.18 -20.82 -12.95
CA ALA A 25 -3.81 -21.22 -11.71
C ALA A 25 -4.63 -22.49 -11.96
N HIS A 26 -4.07 -23.62 -11.55
CA HIS A 26 -4.72 -24.92 -11.66
C HIS A 26 -5.33 -25.33 -10.32
N CYS A 27 -6.29 -26.25 -10.36
CA CYS A 27 -6.79 -26.89 -9.16
C CYS A 27 -5.84 -28.03 -8.73
N ASP A 28 -4.65 -27.65 -8.30
CA ASP A 28 -3.65 -28.56 -7.75
C ASP A 28 -3.02 -28.00 -6.49
N ALA A 29 -2.33 -28.89 -5.77
CA ALA A 29 -1.70 -28.56 -4.50
C ALA A 29 -0.59 -27.52 -4.66
N GLU A 30 0.13 -27.50 -5.79
CA GLU A 30 1.23 -26.56 -6.02
C GLU A 30 0.71 -25.13 -6.16
N SER A 31 -0.25 -24.92 -7.05
CA SER A 31 -0.92 -23.65 -7.31
C SER A 31 -1.56 -23.10 -6.03
N TRP A 32 -2.21 -23.98 -5.27
CA TRP A 32 -2.84 -23.66 -3.99
C TRP A 32 -1.80 -23.20 -2.96
N ASN A 33 -0.76 -23.99 -2.73
CA ASN A 33 0.28 -23.67 -1.74
C ASN A 33 1.04 -22.40 -2.11
N ARG A 34 1.28 -22.17 -3.40
CA ARG A 34 1.88 -20.92 -3.88
C ARG A 34 0.98 -19.72 -3.61
N ALA A 35 -0.32 -19.84 -3.83
CA ALA A 35 -1.28 -18.77 -3.53
C ALA A 35 -1.36 -18.50 -2.02
N LEU A 36 -1.36 -19.54 -1.18
CA LEU A 36 -1.33 -19.38 0.28
C LEU A 36 -0.08 -18.66 0.76
N LYS A 37 1.11 -19.00 0.23
CA LYS A 37 2.36 -18.33 0.61
C LYS A 37 2.30 -16.82 0.30
N LEU A 38 1.85 -16.47 -0.91
CA LEU A 38 1.71 -15.07 -1.30
C LEU A 38 0.64 -14.34 -0.49
N GLN A 39 -0.45 -15.04 -0.12
CA GLN A 39 -1.46 -14.49 0.78
C GLN A 39 -0.84 -14.13 2.13
N GLN A 40 -0.11 -15.07 2.74
CA GLN A 40 0.55 -14.85 4.03
C GLN A 40 1.54 -13.68 3.99
N GLU A 41 2.32 -13.56 2.91
CA GLU A 41 3.25 -12.45 2.72
C GLU A 41 2.50 -11.10 2.63
N LEU A 42 1.36 -11.05 1.94
CA LEU A 42 0.52 -9.85 1.87
C LEU A 42 -0.10 -9.51 3.22
N ASP A 43 -0.66 -10.50 3.91
CA ASP A 43 -1.26 -10.34 5.24
C ASP A 43 -0.23 -9.79 6.24
N GLN A 44 0.99 -10.33 6.23
CA GLN A 44 2.09 -9.87 7.10
C GLN A 44 2.48 -8.43 6.81
N LYS A 45 2.63 -8.04 5.53
CA LYS A 45 2.93 -6.66 5.15
C LYS A 45 1.84 -5.70 5.59
N TYR A 46 0.58 -6.02 5.33
CA TYR A 46 -0.54 -5.19 5.76
C TYR A 46 -0.55 -5.04 7.28
N ASN A 47 -0.46 -6.14 8.03
CA ASN A 47 -0.49 -6.12 9.49
C ASN A 47 0.67 -5.33 10.09
N PHE A 48 1.86 -5.39 9.49
CA PHE A 48 3.01 -4.58 9.89
C PHE A 48 2.69 -3.08 9.81
N HIS A 49 2.17 -2.61 8.68
CA HIS A 49 1.82 -1.21 8.49
C HIS A 49 0.64 -0.77 9.35
N ALA A 50 -0.40 -1.60 9.47
CA ALA A 50 -1.56 -1.32 10.33
C ALA A 50 -1.14 -1.19 11.81
N THR A 51 -0.25 -2.07 12.29
CA THR A 51 0.28 -2.00 13.66
C THR A 51 1.08 -0.71 13.89
N ARG A 52 1.95 -0.35 12.95
CA ARG A 52 2.72 0.90 13.02
C ARG A 52 1.83 2.13 13.03
N PHE A 53 0.78 2.14 12.21
CA PHE A 53 -0.20 3.22 12.24
C PHE A 53 -0.91 3.31 13.58
N ASN A 54 -1.31 2.19 14.18
CA ASN A 54 -1.97 2.21 15.49
C ASN A 54 -1.05 2.79 16.57
N GLN A 55 0.23 2.41 16.57
CA GLN A 55 1.24 2.98 17.48
C GLN A 55 1.44 4.48 17.23
N PHE A 56 1.58 4.87 15.97
CA PHE A 56 1.71 6.27 15.55
C PHE A 56 0.49 7.10 15.99
N LEU A 57 -0.72 6.57 15.79
CA LEU A 57 -1.96 7.24 16.17
C LEU A 57 -2.05 7.48 17.68
N GLN A 58 -1.62 6.53 18.51
CA GLN A 58 -1.59 6.70 19.97
C GLN A 58 -0.72 7.88 20.40
N ILE A 59 0.41 8.10 19.74
CA ILE A 59 1.32 9.22 20.03
C ILE A 59 0.69 10.55 19.60
N HIS A 60 0.01 10.57 18.45
CA HIS A 60 -0.43 11.83 17.82
C HIS A 60 -1.89 12.22 18.07
N GLN A 61 -2.69 11.36 18.71
CA GLN A 61 -4.07 11.68 19.09
C GLN A 61 -4.16 12.82 20.11
N ALA A 62 -3.16 12.95 20.97
CA ALA A 62 -3.11 13.95 22.03
C ALA A 62 -2.11 15.09 21.74
N GLN A 63 -1.56 15.15 20.52
CA GLN A 63 -0.61 16.21 20.16
C GLN A 63 -1.34 17.56 20.12
N PRO A 64 -0.95 18.54 20.96
CA PRO A 64 -1.50 19.89 20.87
C PRO A 64 -0.92 20.57 19.63
N PHE A 65 -1.80 21.20 18.85
CA PHE A 65 -1.43 22.00 17.69
C PHE A 65 -1.66 23.48 18.00
N LEU A 66 -0.63 24.30 17.80
CA LEU A 66 -0.70 25.72 18.11
C LEU A 66 -1.73 26.44 17.23
N TYR A 67 -1.93 26.00 15.98
CA TYR A 67 -2.98 26.56 15.11
C TYR A 67 -4.41 26.35 15.63
N GLN A 68 -4.60 25.43 16.58
CA GLN A 68 -5.91 25.16 17.19
C GLN A 68 -6.14 25.97 18.46
N GLU A 69 -5.06 26.37 19.14
CA GLU A 69 -5.10 27.10 20.41
C GLU A 69 -5.02 28.63 20.21
N PHE A 70 -4.40 29.07 19.12
CA PHE A 70 -4.15 30.48 18.83
C PHE A 70 -4.70 30.87 17.46
N THR A 71 -5.22 32.10 17.38
CA THR A 71 -5.52 32.76 16.11
C THR A 71 -4.24 33.11 15.35
N ALA A 72 -4.37 33.39 14.06
CA ALA A 72 -3.22 33.80 13.25
C ALA A 72 -2.55 35.09 13.77
N ASP A 73 -3.36 36.04 14.24
CA ASP A 73 -2.85 37.30 14.80
C ASP A 73 -2.12 37.07 16.12
N GLU A 74 -2.66 36.23 17.02
CA GLU A 74 -1.98 35.85 18.26
C GLU A 74 -0.66 35.12 17.98
N LEU A 75 -0.62 34.19 17.03
CA LEU A 75 0.63 33.55 16.60
C LEU A 75 1.64 34.57 16.06
N HIS A 76 1.18 35.60 15.35
CA HIS A 76 2.03 36.65 14.83
C HIS A 76 2.59 37.54 15.95
N GLU A 77 1.75 37.98 16.89
CA GLU A 77 2.17 38.74 18.07
C GLU A 77 3.18 37.96 18.91
N LEU A 78 2.95 36.65 19.08
CA LEU A 78 3.86 35.76 19.79
C LEU A 78 5.23 35.66 19.11
N TRP A 79 5.29 35.72 17.79
CA TRP A 79 6.54 35.79 17.00
C TRP A 79 7.25 37.14 17.06
N GLN A 80 6.51 38.22 17.30
CA GLN A 80 7.06 39.57 17.46
C GLN A 80 7.49 39.88 18.89
N SER A 81 7.04 39.08 19.86
CA SER A 81 7.38 39.26 21.27
C SER A 81 8.89 39.07 21.53
N ASP A 82 9.40 39.65 22.62
CA ASP A 82 10.79 39.40 23.04
C ASP A 82 10.99 37.99 23.66
N ASN A 83 10.00 37.10 23.56
CA ASN A 83 10.05 35.77 24.15
C ASN A 83 10.74 34.76 23.23
N HIS A 84 12.07 34.77 23.24
CA HIS A 84 12.91 33.84 22.48
C HIS A 84 12.61 32.35 22.74
N THR A 85 12.12 32.00 23.93
CA THR A 85 11.74 30.62 24.24
C THR A 85 10.54 30.19 23.40
N PHE A 86 9.56 31.08 23.25
CA PHE A 86 8.37 30.80 22.45
C PHE A 86 8.69 30.71 20.96
N HIS A 87 9.58 31.57 20.45
CA HIS A 87 10.06 31.49 19.06
C HIS A 87 10.70 30.13 18.76
N ARG A 88 11.59 29.67 19.67
CA ARG A 88 12.22 28.36 19.54
C ARG A 88 11.19 27.24 19.59
N HIS A 89 10.19 27.34 20.45
CA HIS A 89 9.13 26.35 20.54
C HIS A 89 8.32 26.24 19.24
N MET A 90 7.84 27.37 18.70
CA MET A 90 7.14 27.40 17.41
C MET A 90 8.00 26.85 16.27
N GLN A 91 9.26 27.24 16.20
CA GLN A 91 10.17 26.71 15.18
C GLN A 91 10.36 25.20 15.30
N THR A 92 10.61 24.70 16.52
CA THR A 92 10.77 23.26 16.78
C THR A 92 9.50 22.49 16.43
N GLN A 93 8.32 23.04 16.76
CA GLN A 93 7.03 22.47 16.44
C GLN A 93 6.79 22.38 14.92
N ALA A 94 7.13 23.43 14.16
CA ALA A 94 7.02 23.44 12.70
C ALA A 94 7.99 22.42 12.05
N GLU A 95 9.23 22.35 12.53
CA GLU A 95 10.23 21.39 12.06
C GLU A 95 9.80 19.94 12.37
N ALA A 96 9.36 19.66 13.59
CA ALA A 96 8.86 18.34 13.99
C ALA A 96 7.63 17.93 13.15
N SER A 97 6.70 18.86 12.92
CA SER A 97 5.52 18.64 12.08
C SER A 97 5.91 18.30 10.63
N SER A 98 6.92 18.97 10.09
CA SER A 98 7.46 18.68 8.75
C SER A 98 8.08 17.29 8.66
N VAL A 99 8.80 16.84 9.69
CA VAL A 99 9.33 15.47 9.77
C VAL A 99 8.19 14.45 9.79
N VAL A 100 7.14 14.69 10.57
CA VAL A 100 5.96 13.81 10.62
C VAL A 100 5.26 13.71 9.27
N ILE A 101 5.07 14.83 8.56
CA ILE A 101 4.52 14.85 7.19
C ILE A 101 5.36 13.97 6.25
N SER A 102 6.70 14.08 6.32
CA SER A 102 7.60 13.27 5.49
C SER A 102 7.43 11.77 5.77
N ARG A 103 7.35 11.38 7.04
CA ARG A 103 7.12 9.98 7.46
C ARG A 103 5.77 9.45 7.03
N ILE A 104 4.71 10.25 7.14
CA ILE A 104 3.39 9.86 6.64
C ILE A 104 3.42 9.63 5.13
N ASN A 105 4.09 10.49 4.38
CA ASN A 105 4.23 10.34 2.93
C ASN A 105 5.03 9.09 2.54
N GLU A 106 6.09 8.78 3.28
CA GLU A 106 6.84 7.53 3.13
C GLU A 106 5.94 6.31 3.35
N GLU A 107 5.18 6.29 4.45
CA GLU A 107 4.27 5.19 4.78
C GLU A 107 3.17 5.01 3.71
N LYS A 108 2.58 6.10 3.21
CA LYS A 108 1.60 6.07 2.11
C LYS A 108 2.18 5.45 0.84
N ARG A 109 3.43 5.80 0.48
CA ARG A 109 4.12 5.20 -0.68
C ARG A 109 4.37 3.70 -0.52
N LEU A 110 4.60 3.23 0.70
CA LEU A 110 4.79 1.80 0.99
C LEU A 110 3.47 1.02 0.95
N LEU A 111 2.36 1.65 1.33
CA LEU A 111 1.02 1.06 1.31
C LEU A 111 0.39 0.98 -0.09
N ASP A 112 0.63 1.97 -0.95
CA ASP A 112 0.00 2.05 -2.27
C ASP A 112 0.19 0.78 -3.14
N PRO A 113 1.38 0.17 -3.23
CA PRO A 113 1.56 -1.09 -3.96
C PRO A 113 0.77 -2.27 -3.37
N LEU A 114 0.38 -2.23 -2.10
CA LEU A 114 -0.37 -3.32 -1.46
C LEU A 114 -1.82 -3.38 -1.99
N VAL A 115 -2.40 -2.25 -2.40
CA VAL A 115 -3.72 -2.20 -3.06
C VAL A 115 -3.71 -3.07 -4.33
N ASN A 116 -2.68 -2.90 -5.15
CA ASN A 116 -2.50 -3.67 -6.37
C ASN A 116 -2.19 -5.15 -6.10
N GLN A 117 -1.41 -5.44 -5.06
CA GLN A 117 -1.13 -6.83 -4.64
C GLN A 117 -2.40 -7.54 -4.15
N ALA A 118 -3.24 -6.89 -3.35
CA ALA A 118 -4.52 -7.43 -2.91
C ALA A 118 -5.44 -7.74 -4.11
N ASN A 119 -5.54 -6.83 -5.09
CA ASN A 119 -6.29 -7.06 -6.32
C ASN A 119 -5.71 -8.24 -7.14
N ALA A 120 -4.39 -8.37 -7.22
CA ALA A 120 -3.76 -9.50 -7.89
C ALA A 120 -4.04 -10.84 -7.18
N MET A 121 -4.06 -10.84 -5.85
CA MET A 121 -4.42 -12.01 -5.04
C MET A 121 -5.90 -12.38 -5.19
N GLU A 122 -6.81 -11.40 -5.19
CA GLU A 122 -8.24 -11.58 -5.49
C GLU A 122 -8.42 -12.33 -6.83
N LYS A 123 -7.81 -11.82 -7.91
CA LYS A 123 -7.87 -12.43 -9.25
C LYS A 123 -7.26 -13.83 -9.29
N ARG A 124 -6.16 -14.05 -8.57
CA ARG A 124 -5.51 -15.37 -8.49
C ARG A 124 -6.45 -16.40 -7.86
N TRP A 125 -7.07 -16.06 -6.72
CA TRP A 125 -7.99 -16.96 -6.03
C TRP A 125 -9.26 -17.25 -6.83
N LEU A 126 -9.79 -16.24 -7.55
CA LEU A 126 -10.88 -16.45 -8.51
C LEU A 126 -10.50 -17.43 -9.63
N SER A 127 -9.28 -17.32 -10.15
CA SER A 127 -8.77 -18.21 -11.20
C SER A 127 -8.65 -19.66 -10.72
N ILE A 128 -8.05 -19.86 -9.53
CA ILE A 128 -7.98 -21.19 -8.88
C ILE A 128 -9.38 -21.76 -8.67
N SER A 129 -10.29 -20.97 -8.12
CA SER A 129 -11.67 -21.39 -7.84
C SER A 129 -12.40 -21.81 -9.12
N LYS A 130 -12.24 -21.05 -10.22
CA LYS A 130 -12.81 -21.41 -11.52
C LYS A 130 -12.29 -22.76 -12.03
N HIS A 131 -10.99 -23.02 -11.90
CA HIS A 131 -10.43 -24.30 -12.29
C HIS A 131 -10.90 -25.45 -11.38
N CYS A 132 -11.00 -25.21 -10.07
CA CYS A 132 -11.50 -26.22 -9.14
C CYS A 132 -12.96 -26.60 -9.39
N LYS A 133 -13.77 -25.66 -9.87
CA LYS A 133 -15.14 -25.92 -10.30
C LYS A 133 -15.17 -26.88 -11.48
N GLN A 134 -14.27 -26.71 -12.45
CA GLN A 134 -14.15 -27.59 -13.62
C GLN A 134 -13.65 -28.99 -13.24
N SER A 135 -12.81 -29.08 -12.19
CA SER A 135 -12.27 -30.34 -11.67
C SER A 135 -13.17 -31.05 -10.64
N GLY A 136 -14.36 -30.52 -10.34
CA GLY A 136 -15.30 -31.12 -9.37
C GLY A 136 -14.90 -30.96 -7.89
N SER A 137 -13.91 -30.12 -7.57
CA SER A 137 -13.42 -29.93 -6.20
C SER A 137 -14.16 -28.78 -5.50
N GLN A 138 -15.37 -29.06 -5.03
CA GLN A 138 -16.28 -28.04 -4.49
C GLN A 138 -15.75 -27.34 -3.23
N SER A 139 -15.01 -28.04 -2.36
CA SER A 139 -14.38 -27.42 -1.17
C SER A 139 -13.40 -26.33 -1.58
N ASN A 140 -12.53 -26.61 -2.55
CA ASN A 140 -11.52 -25.67 -3.02
C ASN A 140 -12.14 -24.50 -3.80
N VAL A 141 -13.29 -24.73 -4.45
CA VAL A 141 -14.10 -23.64 -5.03
C VAL A 141 -14.50 -22.65 -3.93
N ILE A 142 -15.16 -23.14 -2.87
CA ILE A 142 -15.67 -22.31 -1.78
C ILE A 142 -14.52 -21.56 -1.10
N SER A 143 -13.45 -22.26 -0.74
CA SER A 143 -12.29 -21.64 -0.09
C SER A 143 -11.60 -20.60 -0.99
N GLY A 144 -11.44 -20.87 -2.29
CA GLY A 144 -10.92 -19.88 -3.23
C GLY A 144 -11.80 -18.63 -3.34
N TRP A 145 -13.13 -18.78 -3.35
CA TRP A 145 -14.06 -17.64 -3.31
C TRP A 145 -13.96 -16.85 -2.00
N GLN A 146 -13.77 -17.52 -0.86
CA GLN A 146 -13.58 -16.84 0.42
C GLN A 146 -12.29 -16.01 0.44
N TYR A 147 -11.18 -16.58 -0.02
CA TYR A 147 -9.92 -15.82 -0.12
C TYR A 147 -10.04 -14.62 -1.07
N SER A 148 -10.78 -14.75 -2.16
CA SER A 148 -11.07 -13.61 -3.05
C SER A 148 -11.77 -12.47 -2.29
N GLN A 149 -12.82 -12.79 -1.52
CA GLN A 149 -13.55 -11.80 -0.71
C GLN A 149 -12.67 -11.17 0.37
N VAL A 150 -11.80 -11.96 1.02
CA VAL A 150 -10.81 -11.44 1.99
C VAL A 150 -9.89 -10.41 1.34
N ASN A 151 -9.40 -10.67 0.12
CA ASN A 151 -8.54 -9.72 -0.59
C ASN A 151 -9.29 -8.45 -1.03
N GLN A 152 -10.58 -8.56 -1.37
CA GLN A 152 -11.42 -7.40 -1.62
C GLN A 152 -11.58 -6.54 -0.36
N ALA A 153 -11.79 -7.15 0.81
CA ALA A 153 -11.85 -6.46 2.09
C ALA A 153 -10.51 -5.81 2.44
N MET A 154 -9.41 -6.56 2.33
CA MET A 154 -8.06 -6.06 2.58
C MET A 154 -7.71 -4.85 1.73
N ARG A 155 -8.09 -4.85 0.46
CA ARG A 155 -7.92 -3.67 -0.41
C ARG A 155 -8.59 -2.43 0.18
N LYS A 156 -9.84 -2.55 0.60
CA LYS A 156 -10.58 -1.45 1.24
C LYS A 156 -9.92 -1.01 2.56
N ASP A 157 -9.39 -1.96 3.31
CA ASP A 157 -8.70 -1.67 4.57
C ASP A 157 -7.38 -0.91 4.35
N ILE A 158 -6.63 -1.26 3.31
CA ILE A 158 -5.42 -0.53 2.89
C ILE A 158 -5.79 0.89 2.44
N GLU A 159 -6.82 1.03 1.60
CA GLU A 159 -7.33 2.35 1.14
C GLU A 159 -7.79 3.20 2.34
N SER A 160 -8.48 2.59 3.31
CA SER A 160 -8.89 3.25 4.55
C SER A 160 -7.69 3.73 5.37
N LEU A 161 -6.64 2.91 5.47
CA LEU A 161 -5.41 3.26 6.18
C LEU A 161 -4.69 4.45 5.53
N ILE A 162 -4.58 4.47 4.20
CA ILE A 162 -4.01 5.60 3.44
C ILE A 162 -4.85 6.87 3.66
N SER A 163 -6.17 6.76 3.71
CA SER A 163 -7.06 7.90 3.98
C SER A 163 -6.84 8.46 5.39
N LYS A 164 -6.76 7.60 6.41
CA LYS A 164 -6.47 8.01 7.79
C LYS A 164 -5.12 8.73 7.91
N LEU A 165 -4.09 8.21 7.25
CA LEU A 165 -2.78 8.87 7.15
C LEU A 165 -2.89 10.25 6.49
N THR A 166 -3.65 10.38 5.42
CA THR A 166 -3.88 11.66 4.71
C THR A 166 -4.58 12.70 5.60
N ILE A 167 -5.52 12.26 6.45
CA ILE A 167 -6.18 13.15 7.41
C ILE A 167 -5.17 13.67 8.44
N LEU A 168 -4.32 12.80 8.99
CA LEU A 168 -3.28 13.21 9.95
C LEU A 168 -2.26 14.15 9.29
N GLU A 169 -1.82 13.83 8.09
CA GLU A 169 -0.94 14.69 7.29
C GLU A 169 -1.52 16.10 7.14
N GLY A 170 -2.81 16.22 6.83
CA GLY A 170 -3.49 17.51 6.70
C GLY A 170 -3.47 18.35 7.97
N ARG A 171 -3.52 17.74 9.16
CA ARG A 171 -3.42 18.46 10.44
C ARG A 171 -2.02 19.03 10.64
N TYR A 172 -0.99 18.23 10.38
CA TYR A 172 0.40 18.68 10.47
C TYR A 172 0.73 19.76 9.42
N ARG A 173 0.19 19.65 8.21
CA ARG A 173 0.39 20.69 7.18
C ARG A 173 -0.19 22.03 7.64
N LYS A 174 -1.39 22.04 8.21
CA LYS A 174 -2.00 23.26 8.77
C LYS A 174 -1.14 23.88 9.88
N GLU A 175 -0.55 23.07 10.75
CA GLU A 175 0.36 23.54 11.78
C GLU A 175 1.60 24.22 11.17
N VAL A 176 2.26 23.56 10.22
CA VAL A 176 3.41 24.15 9.52
C VAL A 176 3.01 25.46 8.82
N GLU A 177 1.91 25.45 8.07
CA GLU A 177 1.41 26.63 7.37
C GLU A 177 1.11 27.78 8.34
N ALA A 178 0.42 27.53 9.45
CA ALA A 178 0.09 28.55 10.43
C ALA A 178 1.35 29.15 11.07
N LEU A 179 2.30 28.31 11.48
CA LEU A 179 3.52 28.76 12.16
C LEU A 179 4.49 29.47 11.22
N GLU A 180 4.61 29.03 9.96
CA GLU A 180 5.44 29.70 8.95
C GLU A 180 4.82 31.02 8.50
N ASN A 181 3.50 31.08 8.31
CA ASN A 181 2.82 32.33 7.90
C ASN A 181 2.83 33.39 9.00
N ALA A 182 2.89 32.99 10.27
CA ALA A 182 2.97 33.91 11.40
C ALA A 182 4.35 34.54 11.58
N LYS A 183 5.41 34.01 10.94
CA LYS A 183 6.77 34.55 11.05
C LYS A 183 6.83 36.00 10.55
N PRO A 184 7.61 36.88 11.21
CA PRO A 184 7.86 38.22 10.71
C PRO A 184 8.54 38.13 9.35
N LYS A 185 8.04 38.86 8.36
CA LYS A 185 8.73 38.98 7.07
C LYS A 185 10.03 39.75 7.28
N PRO A 186 11.15 39.36 6.63
CA PRO A 186 12.35 40.20 6.65
C PRO A 186 11.99 41.61 6.17
N GLN A 187 12.44 42.62 6.91
CA GLN A 187 12.34 44.01 6.49
C GLN A 187 13.35 44.23 5.35
N ASP A 188 12.87 44.66 4.19
CA ASP A 188 13.70 45.12 3.06
C ASP A 188 14.45 46.42 3.41
#